data_AF-A0A1Y3SDN4-F1
#
_entry.id   AF-A0A1Y3SDN4-F1
#
_cell.length_a   1.000
_cell.length_b   1.000
_cell.length_c   1.000
_cell.angle_alpha   90.00
_cell.angle_beta   90.00
_cell.angle_gamma   90.00
#
_symmetry.space_group_name_H-M   'P 1'
#
loop_
_entity.id
_entity.type
_entity.pdbx_description
1 polymer ?
#
loop_
_entity_poly.entity_id
_entity_poly.type
_entity_poly.pdbx_seq_one_letter_code
_entity_poly.pdbx_strand_id
1 'polypeptide(L)'
;MIQFPVIDPVATGANICRLRKDRGLTVRDLQHYFGFEEPQAIYKWQRGQSLPSVDNLYALSALLQVPMNEIIISTSHIVSCEQQAAACCSGLFMGTFPQVQWAWQNFKTA
;
A
#
# COMPACT_ATOMS: atom_id res chain seq x y z
N MET A 1 -27.20 -10.53 -5.22
CA MET A 1 -27.03 -9.61 -4.08
C MET A 1 -25.62 -9.04 -4.15
N ILE A 2 -25.47 -7.73 -4.08
CA ILE A 2 -24.14 -7.09 -3.97
C ILE A 2 -23.69 -7.29 -2.51
N GLN A 3 -22.60 -8.02 -2.31
CA GLN A 3 -22.02 -8.26 -0.99
C GLN A 3 -21.07 -7.12 -0.63
N PHE A 4 -21.17 -6.60 0.59
CA PHE A 4 -20.24 -5.60 1.08
C PHE A 4 -18.84 -6.23 1.24
N PRO A 5 -17.78 -5.64 0.67
CA PRO A 5 -16.45 -6.19 0.82
C PRO A 5 -15.95 -6.00 2.25
N VAL A 6 -15.50 -7.08 2.89
CA VAL A 6 -14.94 -7.07 4.24
C VAL A 6 -13.47 -7.46 4.17
N ILE A 7 -12.63 -6.72 4.88
CA ILE A 7 -11.20 -7.02 5.03
C ILE A 7 -11.04 -8.19 5.99
N ASP A 8 -10.20 -9.15 5.63
CA ASP A 8 -9.72 -10.22 6.52
C ASP A 8 -8.48 -9.72 7.29
N PRO A 9 -8.58 -9.46 8.61
CA PRO A 9 -7.45 -8.96 9.38
C PRO A 9 -6.33 -9.99 9.54
N VAL A 10 -6.65 -11.27 9.61
CA VAL A 10 -5.66 -12.35 9.81
C VAL A 10 -4.87 -12.55 8.52
N ALA A 11 -5.55 -12.64 7.37
CA ALA A 11 -4.90 -12.74 6.08
C ALA A 11 -4.09 -11.48 5.74
N THR A 12 -4.63 -10.30 6.03
CA THR A 12 -3.90 -9.02 5.88
C THR A 12 -2.65 -8.99 6.76
N GLY A 13 -2.75 -9.41 8.02
CA GLY A 13 -1.62 -9.50 8.95
C GLY A 13 -0.51 -10.44 8.47
N ALA A 14 -0.89 -11.63 8.00
CA ALA A 14 0.03 -12.59 7.40
C ALA A 14 0.72 -12.00 6.15
N ASN A 15 -0.02 -11.30 5.30
CA ASN A 15 0.50 -10.65 4.11
C ASN A 15 1.49 -9.51 4.45
N ILE A 16 1.21 -8.68 5.46
CA ILE A 16 2.16 -7.68 5.98
C ILE A 16 3.46 -8.35 6.43
N CYS A 17 3.36 -9.48 7.16
CA CYS A 17 4.54 -10.22 7.60
C CYS A 17 5.37 -10.76 6.43
N ARG A 18 4.71 -11.30 5.40
CA ARG A 18 5.35 -11.78 4.17
C ARG A 18 6.04 -10.62 3.43
N LEU A 19 5.31 -9.56 3.06
CA LEU A 19 5.85 -8.42 2.32
C LEU A 19 7.04 -7.77 3.03
N ARG A 20 6.98 -7.64 4.36
CA ARG A 20 8.10 -7.16 5.17
C ARG A 20 9.35 -8.04 5.01
N LYS A 21 9.18 -9.36 5.11
CA LYS A 21 10.29 -10.33 4.95
C LYS A 21 10.83 -10.36 3.53
N ASP A 22 9.98 -10.22 2.53
CA ASP A 22 10.37 -10.15 1.10
C ASP A 22 11.26 -8.92 0.84
N ARG A 23 11.03 -7.82 1.59
CA ARG A 23 11.89 -6.63 1.59
C ARG A 23 13.12 -6.73 2.49
N GLY A 24 13.34 -7.86 3.16
CA GLY A 24 14.45 -8.05 4.11
C GLY A 24 14.35 -7.22 5.38
N LEU A 25 13.19 -6.63 5.68
CA LEU A 25 12.99 -5.75 6.83
C LEU A 25 12.67 -6.56 8.09
N THR A 26 13.20 -6.16 9.23
CA THR A 26 12.85 -6.67 10.56
C THR A 26 11.64 -5.93 11.14
N VAL A 27 11.06 -6.45 12.23
CA VAL A 27 10.02 -5.70 12.97
C VAL A 27 10.59 -4.40 13.55
N ARG A 28 11.87 -4.41 13.94
CA ARG A 28 12.56 -3.23 14.47
C ARG A 28 12.72 -2.12 13.43
N ASP A 29 12.94 -2.48 12.16
CA ASP A 29 13.03 -1.51 11.08
C ASP A 29 11.69 -0.81 10.85
N LEU A 30 10.59 -1.56 10.88
CA LEU A 30 9.24 -0.98 10.84
C LEU A 30 9.02 -0.08 12.05
N GLN A 31 9.32 -0.56 13.26
CA GLN A 31 9.15 0.25 14.47
C GLN A 31 9.88 1.60 14.35
N HIS A 32 11.14 1.58 13.89
CA HIS A 32 11.93 2.78 13.68
C HIS A 32 11.31 3.69 12.62
N TYR A 33 10.88 3.13 11.49
CA TYR A 33 10.23 3.88 10.41
C TYR A 33 8.93 4.57 10.86
N PHE A 34 8.11 3.87 11.67
CA PHE A 34 6.87 4.41 12.22
C PHE A 34 7.09 5.37 13.39
N GLY A 35 8.32 5.50 13.91
CA GLY A 35 8.59 6.28 15.11
C GLY A 35 7.90 5.73 16.35
N PHE A 36 7.61 4.43 16.40
CA PHE A 36 6.97 3.82 17.56
C PHE A 36 7.97 3.59 18.69
N GLU A 37 7.58 3.95 19.91
CA GLU A 37 8.34 3.63 21.12
C GLU A 37 8.49 2.10 21.27
N GLU A 38 7.44 1.35 20.95
CA GLU A 38 7.38 -0.12 21.09
C GLU A 38 6.79 -0.80 19.83
N PRO A 39 7.22 -2.03 19.47
CA PRO A 39 6.78 -2.72 18.27
C PRO A 39 5.39 -3.38 18.39
N GLN A 40 4.66 -3.13 19.49
CA GLN A 40 3.45 -3.89 19.83
C GLN A 40 2.32 -3.74 18.80
N ALA A 41 2.17 -2.57 18.18
CA ALA A 41 1.21 -2.36 17.11
C ALA A 41 1.49 -3.31 15.92
N ILE A 42 2.76 -3.45 15.53
CA ILE A 42 3.19 -4.31 14.42
C ILE A 42 2.85 -5.78 14.71
N TYR A 43 3.06 -6.25 15.95
CA TYR A 43 2.69 -7.62 16.34
C TYR A 43 1.18 -7.85 16.39
N LYS A 44 0.38 -6.83 16.75
CA LYS A 44 -1.08 -6.91 16.67
C LYS A 44 -1.54 -7.03 15.22
N TRP A 45 -0.94 -6.25 14.31
CA TRP A 45 -1.23 -6.33 12.87
C TRP A 45 -0.88 -7.69 12.30
N GLN A 46 0.35 -8.18 12.55
CA GLN A 46 0.81 -9.47 12.01
C GLN A 46 0.00 -10.68 12.50
N ARG A 47 -0.62 -10.59 13.68
CA ARG A 47 -1.49 -11.63 14.23
C ARG A 47 -2.98 -11.41 13.90
N GLY A 48 -3.32 -10.38 13.14
CA GLY A 48 -4.71 -10.04 12.79
C GLY A 48 -5.56 -9.57 13.97
N GLN A 49 -4.95 -9.16 15.09
CA GLN A 49 -5.68 -8.66 16.27
C GLN A 49 -6.25 -7.25 16.05
N SER A 50 -5.63 -6.48 15.15
CA SER A 50 -6.11 -5.19 14.68
C SER A 50 -5.58 -4.92 13.29
N LEU A 51 -6.26 -4.06 12.53
CA LEU A 51 -5.72 -3.52 11.28
C LEU A 51 -4.80 -2.31 11.56
N PRO A 52 -3.82 -2.03 10.68
CA PRO A 52 -3.17 -0.73 10.67
C PRO A 52 -4.22 0.37 10.40
N SER A 53 -4.03 1.55 11.01
CA SER A 53 -4.80 2.74 10.62
C SER A 53 -4.55 3.09 9.15
N VAL A 54 -5.40 3.93 8.56
CA VAL A 54 -5.23 4.38 7.17
C VAL A 54 -3.86 5.03 6.96
N ASP A 55 -3.40 5.88 7.89
CA ASP A 55 -2.08 6.53 7.81
C ASP A 55 -0.95 5.50 7.88
N ASN A 56 -1.05 4.52 8.79
CA ASN A 56 -0.04 3.48 8.93
C ASN A 56 -0.02 2.55 7.71
N LEU A 57 -1.18 2.30 7.10
CA LEU A 57 -1.28 1.54 5.86
C LEU A 57 -0.67 2.31 4.69
N TYR A 58 -0.85 3.63 4.63
CA TYR A 58 -0.19 4.49 3.64
C TYR A 58 1.33 4.45 3.79
N ALA A 59 1.81 4.60 5.01
CA ALA A 59 3.23 4.49 5.33
C ALA A 59 3.78 3.08 5.03
N LEU A 60 3.03 1.99 5.30
CA LEU A 60 3.39 0.64 4.87
C LEU A 60 3.50 0.55 3.35
N SER A 61 2.56 1.13 2.60
CA SER A 61 2.59 1.12 1.14
C SER A 61 3.84 1.80 0.57
N ALA A 62 4.25 2.92 1.17
CA ALA A 62 5.47 3.62 0.81
C ALA A 62 6.73 2.85 1.20
N LEU A 63 6.78 2.29 2.42
CA LEU A 63 7.94 1.53 2.90
C LEU A 63 8.15 0.23 2.11
N LEU A 64 7.06 -0.50 1.84
CA LEU A 64 7.07 -1.78 1.16
C LEU A 64 7.02 -1.63 -0.38
N GLN A 65 6.86 -0.40 -0.88
CA GLN A 65 6.79 -0.05 -2.30
C GLN A 65 5.78 -0.94 -3.06
N VAL A 66 4.58 -1.06 -2.51
CA VAL A 66 3.41 -1.74 -3.09
C VAL A 66 2.16 -0.90 -2.79
N PRO A 67 1.14 -0.90 -3.66
CA PRO A 67 -0.09 -0.17 -3.38
C PRO A 67 -0.83 -0.75 -2.17
N MET A 68 -1.65 0.06 -1.49
CA MET A 68 -2.44 -0.38 -0.32
C MET A 68 -3.31 -1.61 -0.61
N ASN A 69 -3.86 -1.72 -1.83
CA ASN A 69 -4.73 -2.83 -2.21
C ASN A 69 -3.99 -4.17 -2.21
N GLU A 70 -2.68 -4.18 -2.46
CA GLU A 70 -1.86 -5.40 -2.43
C GLU A 70 -1.50 -5.81 -1.00
N ILE A 71 -1.63 -4.89 -0.04
CA ILE A 71 -1.42 -5.15 1.38
C ILE A 71 -2.69 -5.76 2.00
N ILE A 72 -3.85 -5.16 1.70
CA ILE A 72 -5.16 -5.57 2.22
C ILE A 72 -5.65 -6.84 1.54
N ILE A 73 -6.11 -7.81 2.33
CA ILE A 73 -6.78 -9.01 1.80
C ILE A 73 -8.27 -8.95 2.16
N SER A 74 -9.15 -9.14 1.17
CA SER A 74 -10.60 -9.22 1.38
C SER A 74 -11.05 -10.67 1.61
N THR A 75 -12.06 -10.87 2.47
CA THR A 75 -12.69 -12.18 2.69
C THR A 75 -13.55 -12.62 1.51
N SER A 76 -14.06 -11.65 0.73
CA SER A 76 -14.79 -11.90 -0.52
C SER A 76 -13.86 -11.74 -1.72
N HIS A 77 -14.02 -12.58 -2.74
CA HIS A 77 -13.39 -12.39 -4.04
C HIS A 77 -13.97 -11.13 -4.69
N ILE A 78 -13.35 -9.97 -4.46
CA ILE A 78 -13.57 -8.81 -5.31
C ILE A 78 -12.92 -9.20 -6.64
N VAL A 79 -13.73 -9.52 -7.64
CA VAL A 79 -13.23 -9.68 -9.00
C VAL A 79 -12.76 -8.30 -9.43
N SER A 80 -11.46 -8.08 -9.43
CA SER A 80 -10.85 -6.94 -10.11
C SER A 80 -11.07 -7.13 -11.61
N CYS A 81 -12.24 -6.74 -12.09
CA CYS A 81 -12.41 -6.49 -13.51
C CYS A 81 -11.71 -5.16 -13.75
N GLU A 82 -10.38 -5.20 -13.94
CA GLU A 82 -9.68 -4.12 -14.61
C GLU A 82 -10.18 -4.08 -16.06
N GLN A 83 -11.39 -3.57 -16.27
CA GLN A 83 -11.68 -2.84 -17.49
C GLN A 83 -10.99 -1.48 -17.32
N GLN A 84 -9.66 -1.50 -17.42
CA GLN A 84 -8.99 -0.44 -18.16
C GLN A 84 -9.68 -0.46 -19.51
N ALA A 85 -10.65 0.43 -19.68
CA ALA A 85 -11.15 0.75 -21.00
C ALA A 85 -9.89 0.95 -21.84
N ALA A 86 -9.68 0.06 -22.82
CA ALA A 86 -8.68 0.27 -23.84
C ALA A 86 -8.83 1.73 -24.25
N ALA A 87 -7.76 2.51 -24.18
CA ALA A 87 -7.76 3.84 -24.73
C ALA A 87 -8.25 3.71 -26.17
N CYS A 88 -9.53 4.01 -26.40
CA CYS A 88 -10.14 4.08 -27.72
C CYS A 88 -9.61 5.35 -28.36
N CYS A 89 -8.34 5.32 -28.76
CA CYS A 89 -7.73 6.30 -29.62
C CYS A 89 -6.94 5.54 -30.68
N SER A 90 -7.68 4.95 -31.61
CA SER A 90 -7.14 4.75 -32.94
C SER A 90 -6.80 6.13 -33.53
N GLY A 91 -5.49 6.43 -33.55
CA GLY A 91 -4.84 7.17 -34.62
C GLY A 91 -4.69 8.69 -34.46
N LEU A 92 -3.41 9.11 -34.39
CA LEU A 92 -2.86 10.43 -34.77
C LEU A 92 -2.82 11.53 -33.69
N PHE A 93 -1.84 11.44 -32.79
CA PHE A 93 -1.04 12.64 -32.49
C PHE A 93 0.40 12.26 -32.15
N MET A 94 1.29 12.49 -33.10
CA MET A 94 2.73 12.46 -32.92
C MET A 94 3.13 13.73 -32.16
N GLY A 95 3.66 13.58 -30.94
CA GLY A 95 4.09 14.70 -30.12
C GLY A 95 5.05 14.24 -29.04
N THR A 96 6.34 14.42 -29.32
CA THR A 96 7.50 14.44 -28.43
C THR A 96 7.19 14.46 -26.92
N PHE A 97 7.61 13.43 -26.19
CA PHE A 97 7.70 13.46 -24.72
C PHE A 97 8.90 14.33 -24.30
N PRO A 98 8.72 15.43 -23.55
CA PRO A 98 9.79 15.96 -22.71
C PRO A 98 9.71 15.25 -21.36
N GLN A 99 10.83 14.65 -20.99
CA GLN A 99 11.14 14.15 -19.66
C GLN A 99 10.95 15.28 -18.64
N VAL A 100 10.00 15.14 -17.70
CA VAL A 100 9.89 16.08 -16.57
C VAL A 100 10.21 15.34 -15.28
N GLN A 101 11.45 15.54 -14.85
CA GLN A 101 11.93 15.26 -13.50
C GLN A 101 11.20 16.18 -12.52
N TRP A 102 10.47 15.62 -11.55
CA TRP A 102 9.85 16.42 -10.49
C TRP A 102 10.91 16.82 -9.46
N ALA A 103 11.39 18.05 -9.58
CA ALA A 103 12.17 18.75 -8.58
C ALA A 103 11.35 18.97 -7.31
N TRP A 104 11.85 18.50 -6.17
CA TRP A 104 11.31 18.82 -4.85
C TRP A 104 11.57 20.31 -4.56
N GLN A 105 10.52 21.12 -4.58
CA GLN A 105 10.60 22.53 -4.19
C GLN A 105 10.32 22.69 -2.69
N ASN A 106 11.40 23.06 -2.01
CA ASN A 106 11.55 23.66 -0.68
C ASN A 106 10.30 24.32 -0.06
N PHE A 107 9.94 23.88 1.14
CA PHE A 107 9.15 24.69 2.07
C PHE A 107 10.09 25.58 2.89
N LYS A 108 10.01 26.90 2.69
CA LYS A 108 10.42 27.91 3.66
C LYS A 108 9.17 28.67 4.07
N THR A 109 8.86 28.66 5.36
CA THR A 109 7.82 29.51 5.95
C THR A 109 8.51 30.63 6.73
N ALA A 110 7.94 31.83 6.61
CA ALA A 110 8.43 33.10 7.15
C ALA A 110 8.29 33.19 8.67
#